data_AF-A0A819YJM6-F1
#
_entry.id   AF-A0A819YJM6-F1
#
_cell.length_a   1.000
_cell.length_b   1.000
_cell.length_c   1.000
_cell.angle_alpha   90.00
_cell.angle_beta   90.00
_cell.angle_gamma   90.00
#
_symmetry.space_group_name_H-M   'P 1'
#
loop_
_entity.id
_entity.type
_entity.pdbx_description
1 polymer ?
#
loop_
_entity_poly.entity_id
_entity_poly.type
_entity_poly.pdbx_seq_one_letter_code
_entity_poly.pdbx_strand_id
1 'polypeptide(L)'
;MPLNFAQILQDDLITSMIRKTAYGLATTCVLGAAAYAGYCVAAPEKYQVRHYRHPELNDQIEKVLDSLKISDEQLAQIMHLLEEEMNNGLSPLTHDQAIVKMFPTYVRNIPNGTEIGQVLALDLGGTNFRVLLIDLRGNSRIELTSKIFLIPQSVMIGDGKRLFRHLVECLHEFMQKERILNTGVCYTVGMYE
;
A
#
# COMPACT_ATOMS: atom_id res chain seq x y z
N MET A 1 -21.39 -22.70 0.38
CA MET A 1 -21.02 -22.54 1.81
C MET A 1 -20.44 -21.16 1.97
N PRO A 2 -20.89 -20.33 2.92
CA PRO A 2 -20.23 -19.05 3.17
C PRO A 2 -18.84 -19.34 3.75
N LEU A 3 -17.81 -18.76 3.13
CA LEU A 3 -16.45 -18.81 3.63
C LEU A 3 -16.39 -18.01 4.94
N ASN A 4 -16.01 -18.67 6.04
CA ASN A 4 -15.77 -18.01 7.32
C ASN A 4 -14.43 -17.26 7.26
N PHE A 5 -14.37 -16.03 7.79
CA PHE A 5 -13.14 -15.23 7.88
C PHE A 5 -11.99 -16.01 8.57
N ALA A 6 -12.30 -16.87 9.54
CA ALA A 6 -11.34 -17.76 10.18
C ALA A 6 -10.74 -18.82 9.22
N GLN A 7 -11.49 -19.26 8.20
CA GLN A 7 -10.99 -20.18 7.16
C GLN A 7 -10.09 -19.46 6.14
N ILE A 8 -10.34 -18.17 5.90
CA ILE A 8 -9.51 -17.31 5.05
C ILE A 8 -8.15 -17.05 5.72
N LEU A 9 -8.12 -16.88 7.04
CA LEU A 9 -6.87 -16.72 7.81
C LEU A 9 -6.08 -18.02 8.04
N GLN A 10 -6.68 -19.18 7.79
CA GLN A 10 -6.00 -20.49 7.89
C GLN A 10 -5.26 -20.89 6.62
N ASP A 11 -5.40 -20.14 5.52
CA ASP A 11 -4.70 -20.42 4.29
C ASP A 11 -3.22 -19.94 4.41
N ASP A 12 -2.27 -20.85 4.23
CA ASP A 12 -0.83 -20.58 4.47
C ASP A 12 -0.29 -19.42 3.60
N LEU A 13 -0.90 -19.22 2.43
CA LEU A 13 -0.59 -18.14 1.49
C LEU A 13 -1.17 -16.79 1.92
N ILE A 14 -2.39 -16.76 2.48
CA ILE A 14 -2.97 -15.54 3.06
C ILE A 14 -2.23 -15.19 4.33
N THR A 15 -1.90 -16.17 5.16
CA THR A 15 -1.02 -15.98 6.32
C THR A 15 0.35 -15.49 5.89
N SER A 16 0.92 -15.97 4.77
CA SER A 16 2.19 -15.49 4.21
C SER A 16 2.11 -14.06 3.68
N MET A 17 1.02 -13.69 3.01
CA MET A 17 0.79 -12.36 2.46
C MET A 17 0.48 -11.34 3.57
N ILE A 18 -0.37 -11.69 4.54
CA ILE A 18 -0.58 -10.95 5.78
C ILE A 18 0.73 -10.85 6.55
N ARG A 19 1.52 -11.93 6.67
CA ARG A 19 2.85 -11.88 7.27
C ARG A 19 3.75 -10.91 6.51
N LYS A 20 3.81 -10.91 5.18
CA LYS A 20 4.65 -9.97 4.41
C LYS A 20 4.21 -8.52 4.57
N THR A 21 2.90 -8.24 4.57
CA THR A 21 2.34 -6.91 4.80
C THR A 21 2.52 -6.47 6.25
N ALA A 22 2.32 -7.37 7.21
CA ALA A 22 2.56 -7.16 8.64
C ALA A 22 4.05 -7.04 8.95
N TYR A 23 4.94 -7.76 8.26
CA TYR A 23 6.39 -7.60 8.32
C TYR A 23 6.78 -6.27 7.68
N GLY A 24 6.12 -5.81 6.62
CA GLY A 24 6.30 -4.48 6.03
C GLY A 24 5.94 -3.36 7.01
N LEU A 25 4.73 -3.41 7.59
CA LEU A 25 4.30 -2.48 8.63
C LEU A 25 5.18 -2.58 9.88
N ALA A 26 5.45 -3.78 10.37
CA ALA A 26 6.29 -4.00 11.53
C ALA A 26 7.73 -3.58 11.28
N THR A 27 8.31 -3.80 10.08
CA THR A 27 9.65 -3.29 9.76
C THR A 27 9.66 -1.78 9.61
N THR A 28 8.62 -1.13 9.08
CA THR A 28 8.53 0.34 9.12
C THR A 28 8.36 0.86 10.54
N CYS A 29 7.60 0.19 11.39
CA CYS A 29 7.44 0.55 12.81
C CYS A 29 8.71 0.27 13.61
N VAL A 30 9.44 -0.82 13.33
CA VAL A 30 10.69 -1.19 13.98
C VAL A 30 11.84 -0.32 13.48
N LEU A 31 11.91 0.01 12.18
CA LEU A 31 12.86 0.99 11.66
C LEU A 31 12.52 2.39 12.15
N GLY A 32 11.24 2.74 12.27
CA GLY A 32 10.79 3.98 12.91
C GLY A 32 11.19 4.04 14.39
N ALA A 33 10.99 2.96 15.13
CA ALA A 33 11.35 2.85 16.54
C ALA A 33 12.87 2.76 16.75
N ALA A 34 13.62 2.09 15.86
CA ALA A 34 15.07 1.99 15.92
C ALA A 34 15.75 3.28 15.42
N ALA A 35 15.17 3.97 14.44
CA ALA A 35 15.58 5.31 14.04
C ALA A 35 15.24 6.33 15.13
N TYR A 36 14.11 6.19 15.81
CA TYR A 36 13.74 7.00 16.97
C TYR A 36 14.66 6.72 18.16
N ALA A 37 14.94 5.45 18.49
CA ALA A 37 15.88 5.07 19.53
C ALA A 37 17.31 5.48 19.19
N GLY A 38 17.73 5.29 17.94
CA GLY A 38 19.00 5.75 17.40
C GLY A 38 19.12 7.27 17.41
N TYR A 39 18.03 7.99 17.11
CA TYR A 39 17.95 9.44 17.28
C TYR A 39 18.06 9.83 18.76
N CYS A 40 17.37 9.14 19.67
CA CYS A 40 17.47 9.39 21.12
C CYS A 40 18.86 9.10 21.70
N VAL A 41 19.60 8.13 21.13
CA VAL A 41 20.94 7.73 21.59
C VAL A 41 22.06 8.53 20.91
N ALA A 42 21.92 8.86 19.63
CA ALA A 42 22.93 9.58 18.84
C ALA A 42 22.68 11.10 18.77
N ALA A 43 21.53 11.59 19.26
CA ALA A 43 21.34 13.01 19.44
C ALA A 43 22.45 13.53 20.37
N PRO A 44 23.29 14.48 19.92
CA PRO A 44 24.18 15.17 20.83
C PRO A 44 23.32 15.79 21.93
N GLU A 45 23.86 15.92 23.14
CA GLU A 45 23.19 16.52 24.33
C GLU A 45 22.57 17.92 24.05
N LYS A 46 22.85 18.51 22.89
CA LYS A 46 22.28 19.75 22.34
C LYS A 46 20.93 19.60 21.63
N TYR A 47 20.46 18.39 21.36
CA TYR A 47 19.08 18.08 20.97
C TYR A 47 18.27 17.58 22.19
N GLN A 48 18.58 18.10 23.38
CA GLN A 48 17.48 18.30 24.32
C GLN A 48 16.39 19.03 23.55
N VAL A 49 15.21 18.42 23.42
CA VAL A 49 13.98 19.17 23.17
C VAL A 49 14.13 20.39 24.07
N ARG A 50 14.22 21.59 23.50
CA ARG A 50 14.13 22.81 24.30
C ARG A 50 12.84 22.59 25.06
N HIS A 51 12.95 22.23 26.34
CA HIS A 51 11.83 22.28 27.24
C HIS A 51 11.46 23.76 27.19
N TYR A 52 10.49 24.11 26.34
CA TYR A 52 9.79 25.35 26.47
C TYR A 52 9.23 25.25 27.88
N ARG A 53 9.90 25.95 28.80
CA ARG A 53 9.63 25.92 30.23
C ARG A 53 8.40 26.79 30.45
N HIS A 54 7.30 26.41 29.84
CA HIS A 54 5.95 26.87 30.11
C HIS A 54 5.18 25.66 30.66
N PRO A 55 5.28 25.40 31.98
CA PRO A 55 4.52 24.32 32.63
C PRO A 55 3.03 24.40 32.29
N GLU A 56 2.52 25.62 32.14
CA GLU A 56 1.12 25.91 31.76
C GLU A 56 0.72 25.37 30.38
N LEU A 57 1.66 25.20 29.43
CA LEU A 57 1.39 24.61 28.12
C LEU A 57 1.48 23.09 28.13
N ASN A 58 2.29 22.49 29.02
CA ASN A 58 2.44 21.03 29.08
C ASN A 58 1.12 20.37 29.44
N ASP A 59 0.39 20.91 30.42
CA ASP A 59 -0.92 20.39 30.81
C ASP A 59 -1.94 20.47 29.66
N GLN A 60 -1.86 21.53 28.83
CA GLN A 60 -2.72 21.69 27.66
C GLN A 60 -2.36 20.68 26.56
N ILE A 61 -1.07 20.47 26.32
CA ILE A 61 -0.57 19.48 25.35
C ILE A 61 -0.96 18.07 25.80
N GLU A 62 -0.71 17.72 27.06
CA GLU A 62 -1.07 16.41 27.61
C GLU A 62 -2.56 16.15 27.50
N LYS A 63 -3.41 17.15 27.80
CA LYS A 63 -4.86 17.04 27.66
C LYS A 63 -5.30 16.77 26.22
N VAL A 64 -4.64 17.37 25.22
CA VAL A 64 -4.91 17.09 23.80
C VAL A 64 -4.44 15.69 23.43
N LEU A 65 -3.23 15.31 23.83
CA LEU A 65 -2.64 14.00 23.52
C LEU A 65 -3.37 12.84 24.21
N ASP A 66 -3.98 13.07 25.36
CA ASP A 66 -4.74 12.04 26.10
C ASP A 66 -5.92 11.52 25.26
N SER A 67 -6.56 12.39 24.46
CA SER A 67 -7.63 11.99 23.54
C SER A 67 -7.17 11.11 22.37
N LEU A 68 -5.87 11.04 22.11
CA LEU A 68 -5.26 10.21 21.07
C LEU A 68 -4.73 8.88 21.65
N LYS A 69 -4.72 8.72 22.97
CA LYS A 69 -4.37 7.44 23.60
C LYS A 69 -5.55 6.49 23.45
N ILE A 70 -5.26 5.31 22.93
CA ILE A 70 -6.24 4.24 22.75
C ILE A 70 -5.89 3.16 23.79
N SER A 71 -6.83 2.85 24.69
CA SER A 71 -6.69 1.74 25.63
C SER A 71 -6.91 0.39 24.93
N ASP A 72 -6.51 -0.69 25.57
CA ASP A 72 -6.71 -2.04 25.03
C ASP A 72 -8.21 -2.36 24.85
N GLU A 73 -9.06 -1.86 25.75
CA GLU A 73 -10.52 -2.01 25.64
C GLU A 73 -11.09 -1.25 24.45
N GLN A 74 -10.61 -0.02 24.22
CA GLN A 74 -11.01 0.77 23.05
C GLN A 74 -10.54 0.11 21.75
N LEU A 75 -9.31 -0.43 21.73
CA LEU A 75 -8.79 -1.17 20.58
C LEU A 75 -9.63 -2.42 20.29
N ALA A 76 -10.00 -3.19 21.30
CA ALA A 76 -10.88 -4.35 21.14
C ALA A 76 -12.25 -3.97 20.57
N GLN A 77 -12.82 -2.85 21.01
CA GLN A 77 -14.07 -2.32 20.45
C GLN A 77 -13.93 -1.93 18.98
N ILE A 78 -12.83 -1.25 18.62
CA ILE A 78 -12.53 -0.88 17.23
C ILE A 78 -12.42 -2.12 16.34
N MET A 79 -11.73 -3.17 16.81
CA MET A 79 -11.59 -4.43 16.09
C MET A 79 -12.95 -5.08 15.83
N HIS A 80 -13.81 -5.15 16.85
CA HIS A 80 -15.16 -5.70 16.73
C HIS A 80 -16.01 -4.91 15.72
N LEU A 81 -16.02 -3.58 15.80
CA LEU A 81 -16.76 -2.73 14.88
C LEU A 81 -16.27 -2.90 13.43
N LEU A 82 -14.96 -3.02 13.22
CA LEU A 82 -14.40 -3.27 11.89
C LEU A 82 -14.82 -4.64 11.36
N GLU A 83 -14.83 -5.67 12.21
CA GLU A 83 -15.29 -7.02 11.83
C GLU A 83 -16.76 -7.03 11.44
N GLU A 84 -17.61 -6.36 12.22
CA GLU A 84 -19.03 -6.18 11.90
C GLU A 84 -19.23 -5.50 10.55
N GLU A 85 -18.53 -4.38 10.30
CA GLU A 85 -18.63 -3.67 9.03
C GLU A 85 -18.07 -4.46 7.83
N MET A 86 -17.03 -5.27 8.02
CA MET A 86 -16.56 -6.20 6.98
C MET A 86 -17.63 -7.26 6.66
N ASN A 87 -18.30 -7.82 7.67
CA ASN A 87 -19.40 -8.76 7.46
C ASN A 87 -20.58 -8.11 6.74
N ASN A 88 -20.90 -6.85 7.08
CA ASN A 88 -21.91 -6.06 6.37
C ASN A 88 -21.52 -5.81 4.91
N GLY A 89 -20.25 -5.50 4.65
CA GLY A 89 -19.72 -5.31 3.30
C GLY A 89 -19.76 -6.56 2.43
N LEU A 90 -19.55 -7.74 3.01
CA LEU A 90 -19.58 -9.02 2.29
C LEU A 90 -21.01 -9.55 2.06
N SER A 91 -21.97 -9.13 2.87
CA SER A 91 -23.36 -9.60 2.80
C SER A 91 -24.12 -8.92 1.67
N PRO A 92 -24.74 -9.67 0.73
CA PRO A 92 -25.54 -9.10 -0.35
C PRO A 92 -26.73 -8.25 0.12
N LEU A 93 -27.21 -8.48 1.35
CA LEU A 93 -28.38 -7.78 1.92
C LEU A 93 -28.01 -6.40 2.49
N THR A 94 -26.77 -6.21 2.93
CA THR A 94 -26.32 -5.01 3.64
C THR A 94 -25.23 -4.23 2.89
N HIS A 95 -24.63 -4.81 1.84
CA HIS A 95 -23.54 -4.22 1.06
C HIS A 95 -23.77 -2.78 0.61
N ASP A 96 -24.97 -2.45 0.10
CA ASP A 96 -25.29 -1.11 -0.41
C ASP A 96 -25.20 -0.04 0.69
N GLN A 97 -25.50 -0.41 1.94
CA GLN A 97 -25.49 0.49 3.10
C GLN A 97 -24.21 0.38 3.94
N ALA A 98 -23.44 -0.70 3.80
CA ALA A 98 -22.19 -0.91 4.54
C ALA A 98 -21.18 0.22 4.29
N ILE A 99 -20.47 0.64 5.34
CA ILE A 99 -19.43 1.68 5.24
C ILE A 99 -18.16 1.07 4.61
N VAL A 100 -17.82 -0.16 5.01
CA VAL A 100 -16.71 -0.93 4.43
C VAL A 100 -17.25 -1.81 3.30
N LYS A 101 -16.97 -1.46 2.04
CA LYS A 101 -17.63 -2.08 0.87
C LYS A 101 -17.15 -3.49 0.51
N MET A 102 -15.97 -3.93 0.93
CA MET A 102 -15.46 -5.28 0.64
C MET A 102 -15.59 -5.71 -0.84
N PHE A 103 -15.23 -4.83 -1.78
CA PHE A 103 -15.36 -5.11 -3.21
C PHE A 103 -14.48 -6.30 -3.66
N PRO A 104 -14.96 -7.13 -4.62
CA PRO A 104 -14.18 -8.23 -5.15
C PRO A 104 -13.01 -7.70 -6.01
N THR A 105 -11.80 -8.20 -5.76
CA THR A 105 -10.61 -7.89 -6.58
C THR A 105 -10.54 -8.69 -7.87
N TYR A 106 -11.41 -9.69 -8.03
CA TYR A 106 -11.39 -10.72 -9.10
C TYR A 106 -10.10 -11.57 -9.16
N VAL A 107 -9.17 -11.40 -8.23
CA VAL A 107 -8.00 -12.28 -8.06
C VAL A 107 -8.43 -13.55 -7.34
N ARG A 108 -8.36 -14.69 -8.03
CA ARG A 108 -8.81 -15.99 -7.49
C ARG A 108 -7.69 -16.88 -6.99
N ASN A 109 -6.45 -16.57 -7.36
CA ASN A 109 -5.27 -17.38 -7.05
C ASN A 109 -4.15 -16.45 -6.61
N ILE A 110 -3.48 -16.83 -5.53
CA ILE A 110 -2.27 -16.15 -5.06
C ILE A 110 -1.08 -16.73 -5.84
N PRO A 111 -0.07 -15.91 -6.20
CA PRO A 111 1.10 -16.41 -6.91
C PRO A 111 1.79 -17.55 -6.16
N ASN A 112 2.16 -18.60 -6.89
CA ASN A 112 2.78 -19.81 -6.34
C ASN A 112 4.25 -19.97 -6.78
N GLY A 113 4.80 -19.01 -7.53
CA GLY A 113 6.19 -19.00 -7.97
C GLY A 113 6.44 -19.81 -9.24
N THR A 114 5.41 -20.42 -9.83
CA THR A 114 5.49 -21.14 -11.11
C THR A 114 5.23 -20.23 -12.31
N GLU A 115 4.88 -18.97 -12.07
CA GLU A 115 4.56 -18.00 -13.10
C GLU A 115 5.79 -17.73 -13.99
N ILE A 116 5.54 -17.67 -15.29
CA ILE A 116 6.55 -17.41 -16.31
C ILE A 116 6.03 -16.36 -17.30
N GLY A 117 6.95 -15.59 -17.86
CA GLY A 117 6.67 -14.61 -18.91
C GLY A 117 6.91 -13.17 -18.48
N GLN A 118 6.79 -12.27 -19.45
CA GLN A 118 7.00 -10.84 -19.24
C GLN A 118 5.67 -10.11 -19.11
N VAL A 119 5.58 -9.23 -18.11
CA VAL A 119 4.39 -8.45 -17.78
C VAL A 119 4.78 -6.98 -17.66
N LEU A 120 3.92 -6.08 -18.15
CA LEU A 120 4.02 -4.66 -17.86
C LEU A 120 3.10 -4.31 -16.70
N ALA A 121 3.62 -3.60 -15.70
CA ALA A 121 2.83 -3.05 -14.61
C ALA A 121 2.90 -1.54 -14.62
N LEU A 122 1.76 -0.90 -14.37
CA LEU A 122 1.58 0.54 -14.31
C LEU A 122 1.11 0.88 -12.90
N ASP A 123 1.87 1.74 -12.23
CA ASP A 123 1.62 2.17 -10.86
C ASP A 123 1.44 3.69 -10.86
N LEU A 124 0.23 4.14 -10.55
CA LEU A 124 -0.18 5.54 -10.61
C LEU A 124 -0.33 6.11 -9.20
N GLY A 125 0.79 6.49 -8.59
CA GLY A 125 0.83 7.09 -7.26
C GLY A 125 0.78 8.62 -7.30
N GLY A 126 -0.40 9.20 -7.48
CA GLY A 126 -0.64 10.65 -7.41
C GLY A 126 0.25 11.47 -8.36
N THR A 127 1.41 11.94 -7.88
CA THR A 127 2.39 12.74 -8.65
C THR A 127 3.41 11.89 -9.39
N ASN A 128 3.60 10.63 -9.00
CA ASN A 128 4.57 9.71 -9.59
C ASN A 128 3.83 8.62 -10.38
N PHE A 129 4.17 8.49 -11.64
CA PHE A 129 3.77 7.37 -12.48
C PHE A 129 4.95 6.44 -12.69
N ARG A 130 4.77 5.14 -12.44
CA ARG A 130 5.81 4.15 -12.63
C ARG A 130 5.39 3.13 -13.68
N VAL A 131 6.28 2.89 -14.62
CA VAL A 131 6.17 1.78 -15.58
C VAL A 131 7.20 0.72 -15.18
N LEU A 132 6.75 -0.52 -15.05
CA LEU A 132 7.60 -1.66 -14.71
C LEU A 132 7.50 -2.73 -15.81
N LEU A 133 8.64 -3.26 -16.22
CA LEU A 133 8.77 -4.52 -16.94
C LEU A 133 9.20 -5.60 -15.94
N ILE A 134 8.35 -6.61 -15.79
CA ILE A 134 8.51 -7.72 -14.86
C ILE A 134 8.77 -8.97 -15.70
N ASP A 135 9.93 -9.60 -15.53
CA ASP A 135 10.28 -10.88 -16.14
C ASP A 135 10.19 -12.00 -15.10
N LEU A 136 9.15 -12.82 -15.21
CA LEU A 136 8.89 -13.97 -14.36
C LEU A 136 9.55 -15.21 -14.99
N ARG A 137 10.44 -15.89 -14.24
CA ARG A 137 11.25 -17.02 -14.76
C ARG A 137 10.97 -18.34 -14.06
N GLY A 138 9.82 -18.45 -13.38
CA GLY A 138 9.48 -19.57 -12.52
C GLY A 138 10.47 -19.74 -11.36
N ASN A 139 10.21 -20.72 -10.50
CA ASN A 139 10.99 -20.97 -9.28
C ASN A 139 11.17 -19.71 -8.42
N SER A 140 10.14 -18.84 -8.38
CA SER A 140 10.16 -17.56 -7.68
C SER A 140 11.26 -16.58 -8.13
N ARG A 141 11.83 -16.74 -9.34
CA ARG A 141 12.83 -15.81 -9.90
C ARG A 141 12.15 -14.70 -10.68
N ILE A 142 12.50 -13.46 -10.35
CA ILE A 142 11.91 -12.25 -10.92
C ILE A 142 13.03 -11.28 -11.27
N GLU A 143 13.01 -10.72 -12.48
CA GLU A 143 13.80 -9.53 -12.84
C GLU A 143 12.87 -8.33 -13.08
N LEU A 144 13.27 -7.18 -12.55
CA LEU A 144 12.46 -5.96 -12.57
C LEU A 144 13.25 -4.82 -13.20
N THR A 145 12.69 -4.24 -14.26
CA THR A 145 13.15 -2.96 -14.82
C THR A 145 12.05 -1.94 -14.64
N SER A 146 12.36 -0.75 -14.14
CA SER A 146 11.33 0.27 -13.89
C SER A 146 11.82 1.68 -14.19
N LYS A 147 10.86 2.56 -14.45
CA LYS A 147 11.09 4.00 -14.59
C LYS A 147 9.95 4.78 -13.97
N ILE A 148 10.30 5.85 -13.27
CA ILE A 148 9.37 6.82 -12.70
C ILE A 148 9.28 8.03 -13.64
N PHE A 149 8.06 8.49 -13.86
CA PHE A 149 7.70 9.68 -14.60
C PHE A 149 6.92 10.61 -13.67
N LEU A 150 7.22 11.91 -13.74
CA LEU A 150 6.46 12.90 -12.99
C LEU A 150 5.19 13.25 -13.75
N ILE A 151 4.08 13.38 -13.04
CA ILE A 151 2.82 13.89 -13.59
C ILE A 151 2.73 15.38 -13.25
N PRO A 152 2.73 16.27 -14.25
CA PRO A 152 2.58 17.70 -13.99
C PRO A 152 1.27 18.00 -13.27
N GLN A 153 1.27 18.96 -12.34
CA GLN A 153 0.07 19.32 -11.58
C GLN A 153 -1.11 19.72 -12.49
N SER A 154 -0.84 20.41 -13.59
CA SER A 154 -1.84 20.77 -14.60
C SER A 154 -2.48 19.57 -15.29
N VAL A 155 -1.80 18.42 -15.34
CA VAL A 155 -2.33 17.16 -15.85
C VAL A 155 -3.13 16.44 -14.77
N MET A 156 -2.67 16.43 -13.52
CA MET A 156 -3.38 15.82 -12.38
C MET A 156 -4.76 16.43 -12.14
N ILE A 157 -4.89 17.76 -12.23
CA ILE A 157 -6.16 18.48 -12.05
C ILE A 157 -6.91 18.70 -13.37
N GLY A 158 -6.35 18.23 -14.49
CA GLY A 158 -6.91 18.39 -15.82
C GLY A 158 -8.02 17.38 -16.13
N ASP A 159 -8.46 17.35 -17.39
CA ASP A 159 -9.39 16.33 -17.84
C ASP A 159 -8.72 14.95 -17.93
N GLY A 160 -9.51 13.88 -17.76
CA GLY A 160 -9.00 12.51 -17.82
C GLY A 160 -8.33 12.14 -19.15
N LYS A 161 -8.73 12.75 -20.28
CA LYS A 161 -8.10 12.46 -21.58
C LYS A 161 -6.65 12.96 -21.61
N ARG A 162 -6.37 14.12 -21.00
CA ARG A 162 -5.01 14.63 -20.84
C ARG A 162 -4.17 13.73 -19.96
N LEU A 163 -4.73 13.25 -18.85
CA LEU A 163 -4.06 12.29 -17.97
C LEU A 163 -3.68 11.02 -18.74
N PHE A 164 -4.66 10.34 -19.36
CA PHE A 164 -4.38 9.11 -20.10
C PHE A 164 -3.41 9.32 -21.28
N ARG A 165 -3.46 10.47 -21.95
CA ARG A 165 -2.46 10.81 -22.98
C ARG A 165 -1.04 10.85 -22.39
N HIS A 166 -0.85 11.55 -21.28
CA HIS A 166 0.45 11.63 -20.58
C HIS A 166 0.94 10.23 -20.17
N LEU A 167 0.06 9.38 -19.63
CA LEU A 167 0.41 8.00 -19.25
C LEU A 167 0.85 7.16 -20.45
N VAL A 168 0.16 7.28 -21.59
CA VAL A 168 0.52 6.58 -22.83
C VAL A 168 1.85 7.08 -23.39
N GLU A 169 2.12 8.39 -23.34
CA GLU A 169 3.41 8.97 -23.74
C GLU A 169 4.56 8.44 -22.88
N CYS A 170 4.37 8.39 -21.55
CA CYS A 170 5.34 7.80 -20.62
C CYS A 170 5.58 6.31 -20.90
N LEU A 171 4.51 5.54 -21.13
CA LEU A 171 4.60 4.12 -21.49
C LEU A 171 5.36 3.93 -22.79
N HIS A 172 5.06 4.73 -23.82
CA HIS A 172 5.75 4.68 -25.10
C HIS A 172 7.25 4.95 -24.95
N GLU A 173 7.62 5.99 -24.22
CA GLU A 173 9.03 6.34 -23.94
C GLU A 173 9.75 5.18 -23.22
N PHE A 174 9.11 4.56 -22.23
CA PHE A 174 9.66 3.40 -21.54
C PHE A 174 9.87 2.21 -22.49
N MET A 175 8.83 1.84 -23.25
CA MET A 175 8.90 0.70 -24.17
C MET A 175 9.95 0.90 -25.27
N GLN A 176 10.11 2.13 -25.76
CA GLN A 176 11.14 2.45 -26.74
C GLN A 176 12.55 2.31 -26.14
N LYS A 177 12.77 2.81 -24.92
CA LYS A 177 14.06 2.71 -24.22
C LYS A 177 14.45 1.26 -23.95
N GLU A 178 13.51 0.45 -23.46
CA GLU A 178 13.73 -0.97 -23.16
C GLU A 178 13.67 -1.87 -24.40
N ARG A 179 13.49 -1.29 -25.61
CA ARG A 179 13.46 -1.99 -26.91
C ARG A 179 12.39 -3.08 -27.00
N ILE A 180 11.27 -2.88 -26.31
CA ILE A 180 10.11 -3.77 -26.32
C ILE A 180 8.96 -3.23 -27.19
N LEU A 181 9.15 -2.08 -27.84
CA LEU A 181 8.21 -1.52 -28.79
C LEU A 181 8.31 -2.24 -30.15
N ASN A 182 7.16 -2.53 -30.77
CA ASN A 182 7.07 -3.17 -32.10
C ASN A 182 7.75 -4.55 -32.23
N THR A 183 7.94 -5.26 -31.12
CA THR A 183 8.53 -6.61 -31.11
C THR A 183 7.56 -7.70 -31.55
N GLY A 184 6.29 -7.37 -31.76
CA GLY A 184 5.21 -8.35 -32.00
C GLY A 184 4.78 -9.13 -30.76
N VAL A 185 5.37 -8.82 -29.60
CA VAL A 185 5.04 -9.43 -28.30
C VAL A 185 3.90 -8.64 -27.66
N CYS A 186 2.84 -9.35 -27.25
CA CYS A 186 1.76 -8.79 -26.45
C CYS A 186 2.16 -8.84 -24.97
N TYR A 187 2.09 -7.71 -24.28
CA TYR A 187 2.32 -7.61 -22.84
C TYR A 187 0.99 -7.45 -22.12
N THR A 188 0.78 -8.24 -21.06
CA THR A 188 -0.33 -8.02 -20.12
C THR A 188 -0.03 -6.74 -19.33
N VAL A 189 -1.03 -5.86 -19.20
CA VAL A 189 -0.93 -4.62 -18.43
C VAL A 189 -1.74 -4.75 -17.15
N GLY A 190 -1.07 -4.66 -16.00
CA GLY A 190 -1.72 -4.49 -14.70
C GLY A 190 -1.70 -3.02 -14.28
N MET A 191 -2.85 -2.48 -13.87
CA MET A 191 -2.94 -1.18 -13.19
C MET A 191 -3.27 -1.40 -11.72
N TYR A 192 -2.52 -0.73 -10.84
CA TYR A 192 -2.77 -0.69 -9.41
C TYR A 192 -3.09 0.75 -9.02
N GLU A 193 -4.16 0.93 -8.24
CA GLU A 193 -4.48 2.19 -7.53
C GLU A 193 -3.83 2.19 -6.14
#